data_AF-A0A512MDJ3-F1
#
_entry.id   AF-A0A512MDJ3-F1
#
_cell.length_a   1.000
_cell.length_b   1.000
_cell.length_c   1.000
_cell.angle_alpha   90.00
_cell.angle_beta   90.00
_cell.angle_gamma   90.00
#
_symmetry.space_group_name_H-M   'P 1'
#
loop_
_entity.id
_entity.type
_entity.pdbx_description
1 polymer ?
#
loop_
_entity_poly.entity_id
_entity_poly.type
_entity_poly.pdbx_seq_one_letter_code
_entity_poly.pdbx_strand_id
1 'polypeptide(L)'
;MLVRNEPWCSFKLPSIPQRDTELIITLQFHGERLDSLRLFHDAARFGTSWDDWSEERELARKAYHERWLAEMLRLPVGKYLWGEVLSVYDVKSGSSSIIVRYVKSDAAPCRVGSSAS
;
A
#
# COMPACT_ATOMS: atom_id res chain seq x y z
N MET A 1 12.36 -8.92 -0.84
CA MET A 1 12.06 -10.10 -0.01
C MET A 1 10.73 -10.68 -0.47
N LEU A 2 10.68 -11.99 -0.72
CA LEU A 2 9.50 -12.74 -1.13
C LEU A 2 9.06 -13.63 0.03
N VAL A 3 7.79 -13.56 0.41
CA VAL A 3 7.17 -14.46 1.39
C VAL A 3 6.04 -15.22 0.70
N ARG A 4 6.10 -16.55 0.70
CA ARG A 4 5.08 -17.42 0.11
C ARG A 4 4.40 -18.21 1.22
N ASN A 5 3.07 -18.10 1.28
CA ASN A 5 2.19 -18.86 2.16
C ASN A 5 0.87 -19.11 1.43
N GLU A 6 0.85 -20.14 0.58
CA GLU A 6 -0.26 -20.34 -0.37
C GLU A 6 -1.64 -20.34 0.32
N PRO A 7 -2.65 -19.69 -0.29
CA PRO A 7 -2.64 -19.02 -1.61
C PRO A 7 -2.02 -17.60 -1.59
N TRP A 8 -1.50 -17.13 -0.46
CA TRP A 8 -0.95 -15.79 -0.32
C TRP A 8 0.52 -15.69 -0.72
N CYS A 9 0.86 -14.61 -1.39
CA CYS A 9 2.22 -14.31 -1.77
C CYS A 9 2.51 -12.82 -1.59
N SER A 10 3.68 -12.46 -1.05
CA SER A 10 4.05 -11.07 -0.80
C SER A 10 5.43 -10.74 -1.36
N PHE A 11 5.55 -9.56 -1.98
CA PHE A 11 6.79 -9.10 -2.60
C PHE A 11 7.10 -7.66 -2.17
N LYS A 12 8.28 -7.45 -1.58
CA LYS A 12 8.83 -6.10 -1.41
C LYS A 12 9.54 -5.67 -2.70
N LEU A 13 9.11 -4.56 -3.28
CA LEU A 13 9.80 -3.90 -4.40
C LEU A 13 11.09 -3.22 -3.91
N PRO A 14 12.06 -2.93 -4.80
CA PRO A 14 13.14 -2.00 -4.49
C PRO A 14 12.59 -0.67 -3.96
N SER A 15 13.26 -0.06 -2.98
CA SER A 15 12.93 1.29 -2.52
C SER A 15 12.92 2.25 -3.70
N ILE A 16 11.90 3.11 -3.76
CA ILE A 16 11.78 4.15 -4.78
C ILE A 16 12.25 5.48 -4.17
N PRO A 17 13.37 6.05 -4.61
CA PRO A 17 13.83 7.33 -4.11
C PRO A 17 12.82 8.45 -4.41
N GLN A 18 12.55 9.28 -3.43
CA GLN A 18 11.87 10.56 -3.57
C GLN A 18 12.78 11.66 -3.03
N ARG A 19 12.39 12.94 -3.23
CA ARG A 19 13.24 14.10 -2.94
C ARG A 19 13.89 14.07 -1.55
N ASP A 20 13.13 13.71 -0.51
CA ASP A 20 13.57 13.76 0.90
C ASP A 20 13.25 12.46 1.68
N THR A 21 12.97 11.37 0.99
CA THR A 21 12.52 10.10 1.58
C THR A 21 12.64 8.97 0.56
N GLU A 22 12.61 7.73 1.03
CA GLU A 22 12.31 6.59 0.17
C GLU A 22 10.85 6.16 0.32
N LEU A 23 10.24 5.70 -0.76
CA LEU A 23 8.95 5.03 -0.75
C LEU A 23 9.18 3.52 -0.84
N ILE A 24 8.74 2.80 0.17
CA ILE A 24 8.78 1.34 0.18
C ILE A 24 7.38 0.82 -0.16
N ILE A 25 7.33 -0.14 -1.09
CA ILE A 25 6.11 -0.77 -1.54
C ILE A 25 6.22 -2.28 -1.35
N THR A 26 5.23 -2.85 -0.68
CA THR A 26 5.00 -4.28 -0.61
C THR A 26 3.71 -4.62 -1.34
N LEU A 27 3.79 -5.60 -2.23
CA LEU A 27 2.66 -6.17 -2.94
C LEU A 27 2.14 -7.39 -2.17
N GLN A 28 0.84 -7.51 -2.02
CA GLN A 28 0.16 -8.71 -1.52
C GLN A 28 -0.70 -9.29 -2.64
N PHE A 29 -0.48 -10.57 -2.94
CA PHE A 29 -1.23 -11.36 -3.90
C PHE A 29 -2.00 -12.46 -3.20
N HIS A 30 -3.17 -12.78 -3.73
CA HIS A 30 -3.93 -13.98 -3.41
C HIS A 30 -4.13 -14.79 -4.71
N GLY A 31 -3.43 -15.91 -4.82
CA GLY A 31 -3.24 -16.62 -6.10
C GLY A 31 -2.49 -15.73 -7.10
N GLU A 32 -3.02 -15.61 -8.31
CA GLU A 32 -2.43 -14.76 -9.38
C GLU A 32 -2.90 -13.30 -9.33
N ARG A 33 -3.78 -12.95 -8.38
CA ARG A 33 -4.40 -11.62 -8.31
C ARG A 33 -3.67 -10.72 -7.31
N LEU A 34 -3.35 -9.51 -7.73
CA LEU A 34 -2.94 -8.45 -6.81
C LEU A 34 -4.14 -8.06 -5.93
N ASP A 35 -4.02 -8.33 -4.64
CA ASP A 35 -5.05 -8.06 -3.65
C ASP A 35 -4.90 -6.66 -3.05
N SER A 36 -3.67 -6.35 -2.63
CA SER A 36 -3.38 -5.10 -1.96
C SER A 36 -1.92 -4.66 -2.10
N LEU A 37 -1.70 -3.38 -1.85
CA LEU A 37 -0.40 -2.75 -1.68
C LEU A 37 -0.31 -2.24 -0.25
N ARG A 38 0.87 -2.36 0.34
CA ARG A 38 1.27 -1.60 1.53
C ARG A 38 2.41 -0.68 1.17
N LEU A 39 2.23 0.61 1.45
CA LEU A 39 3.24 1.63 1.21
C LEU A 39 3.62 2.30 2.52
N PHE A 40 4.90 2.64 2.67
CA PHE A 40 5.36 3.50 3.75
C PHE A 40 6.54 4.33 3.28
N HIS A 41 6.62 5.55 3.80
CA HIS A 41 7.72 6.47 3.55
C HIS A 41 8.74 6.30 4.64
N ASP A 42 9.99 6.00 4.30
CA ASP A 42 11.09 5.79 5.24
C ASP A 42 11.92 7.07 5.41
N ALA A 43 11.27 8.14 5.86
CA ALA A 43 11.93 9.42 6.07
C ALA A 43 12.49 9.51 7.48
N ALA A 44 13.73 9.99 7.63
CA ALA A 44 14.39 10.13 8.94
C ALA A 44 13.59 10.95 9.96
N ARG A 45 12.76 11.91 9.50
CA ARG A 45 11.86 12.69 10.37
C ARG A 45 10.83 11.87 11.14
N PHE A 46 10.61 10.61 10.75
CA PHE A 46 9.69 9.68 11.41
C PHE A 46 10.44 8.64 12.27
N GLY A 47 11.75 8.79 12.43
CA GLY A 47 12.62 7.83 13.13
C GLY A 47 13.32 6.87 12.16
N THR A 48 14.58 6.57 12.46
CA THR A 48 15.45 5.68 11.65
C THR A 48 15.74 4.34 12.33
N SER A 49 15.35 4.18 13.59
CA SER A 49 15.59 2.99 14.41
C SER A 49 14.50 2.84 15.48
N TRP A 50 14.52 1.71 16.19
CA TRP A 50 13.65 1.49 17.35
C TRP A 50 13.95 2.42 18.52
N ASP A 51 15.19 2.88 18.69
CA ASP A 51 15.55 3.83 19.75
C ASP A 51 14.94 5.21 19.50
N ASP A 52 14.73 5.55 18.23
CA ASP A 52 14.09 6.77 17.75
C ASP A 52 12.58 6.63 17.57
N TRP A 53 12.01 5.47 17.88
CA TRP A 53 10.60 5.22 17.67
C TRP A 53 9.76 5.96 18.71
N SER A 54 8.65 6.55 18.23
CA SER A 54 7.56 6.98 19.11
C SER A 54 6.23 6.89 18.38
N GLU A 55 5.16 6.61 19.12
CA GLU A 55 3.79 6.62 18.59
C GLU A 55 3.45 7.97 17.94
N GLU A 56 3.88 9.07 18.55
CA GLU A 56 3.69 10.42 18.01
C GLU A 56 4.32 10.57 16.61
N ARG A 57 5.54 10.05 16.40
CA ARG A 57 6.21 10.07 15.09
C ARG A 57 5.48 9.22 14.06
N GLU A 58 4.92 8.08 14.46
CA GLU A 58 4.13 7.25 13.55
C GLU A 58 2.79 7.88 13.20
N LEU A 59 2.11 8.54 14.14
CA LEU A 59 0.91 9.32 13.85
C LEU A 59 1.22 10.52 12.93
N ALA A 60 2.38 11.16 13.10
CA ALA A 60 2.87 12.17 12.16
C ALA A 60 3.16 11.59 10.76
N ARG A 61 3.68 10.35 10.68
CA ARG A 61 3.87 9.60 9.42
C ARG A 61 2.53 9.36 8.73
N LYS A 62 1.51 8.91 9.47
CA LYS A 62 0.14 8.73 8.97
C LYS A 62 -0.46 10.03 8.41
N ALA A 63 -0.33 11.15 9.13
CA ALA A 63 -0.82 12.45 8.69
C ALA A 63 -0.07 12.97 7.45
N TYR A 64 1.23 12.68 7.34
CA TYR A 64 1.99 12.94 6.12
C TYR A 64 1.49 12.09 4.95
N HIS A 65 1.18 10.80 5.16
CA HIS A 65 0.64 9.93 4.12
C HIS A 65 -0.67 10.45 3.55
N GLU A 66 -1.59 10.93 4.40
CA GLU A 66 -2.87 11.49 3.95
C GLU A 66 -2.69 12.74 3.07
N ARG A 67 -1.80 13.65 3.48
CA ARG A 67 -1.47 14.84 2.68
C ARG A 67 -0.80 14.46 1.36
N TRP A 68 0.19 13.57 1.39
CA TRP A 68 0.87 13.10 0.19
C TRP A 68 -0.10 12.45 -0.81
N LEU A 69 -1.01 11.61 -0.32
CA LEU A 69 -2.07 11.00 -1.12
C LEU A 69 -2.99 12.05 -1.77
N ALA A 70 -3.48 13.03 -1.00
CA ALA A 70 -4.41 14.04 -1.50
C ALA A 70 -3.75 15.06 -2.45
N GLU A 71 -2.53 15.48 -2.16
CA GLU A 71 -1.87 16.59 -2.85
C GLU A 71 -1.04 16.12 -4.03
N MET A 72 -0.24 15.07 -3.85
CA MET A 72 0.71 14.60 -4.87
C MET A 72 0.08 13.58 -5.82
N LEU A 73 -0.70 12.63 -5.29
CA LEU A 73 -1.33 11.60 -6.11
C LEU A 73 -2.77 11.93 -6.53
N ARG A 74 -3.35 13.01 -5.99
CA ARG A 74 -4.77 13.36 -6.18
C ARG A 74 -5.70 12.19 -5.88
N LEU A 75 -5.31 11.39 -4.88
CA LEU A 75 -5.95 10.15 -4.50
C LEU A 75 -6.14 10.10 -2.98
N PRO A 76 -7.07 10.90 -2.41
CA PRO A 76 -7.28 10.96 -0.97
C PRO A 76 -7.67 9.58 -0.38
N VAL A 77 -7.54 9.44 0.94
CA VAL A 77 -8.07 8.26 1.64
C VAL A 77 -9.58 8.16 1.40
N GLY A 78 -10.06 6.97 1.03
CA GLY A 78 -11.46 6.77 0.67
C GLY A 78 -11.73 5.49 -0.11
N LYS A 79 -13.01 5.31 -0.43
CA LYS A 79 -13.50 4.22 -1.28
C LYS A 79 -13.62 4.68 -2.73
N TYR A 80 -13.29 3.79 -3.64
CA TYR A 80 -13.25 3.99 -5.08
C TYR A 80 -13.93 2.81 -5.77
N LEU A 81 -14.33 2.97 -7.04
CA LEU A 81 -14.96 1.89 -7.81
C LEU A 81 -14.06 0.65 -7.93
N TRP A 82 -12.74 0.85 -7.95
CA TRP A 82 -11.76 -0.23 -8.06
C TRP A 82 -11.27 -0.78 -6.71
N GLY A 83 -11.63 -0.16 -5.58
CA GLY A 83 -11.00 -0.49 -4.31
C GLY A 83 -11.13 0.57 -3.23
N GLU A 84 -10.15 0.61 -2.34
CA GLU A 84 -10.03 1.61 -1.29
C GLU A 84 -8.57 1.97 -1.04
N VAL A 85 -8.38 3.19 -0.56
CA VAL A 85 -7.11 3.73 -0.09
C VAL A 85 -7.27 4.10 1.37
N LEU A 86 -6.41 3.56 2.22
CA LEU A 86 -6.41 3.77 3.66
C LEU A 86 -5.05 4.30 4.09
N SER A 87 -5.02 5.19 5.08
CA SER A 87 -3.81 5.52 5.85
C SER A 87 -4.07 5.06 7.28
N VAL A 88 -3.29 4.10 7.78
CA VAL A 88 -3.57 3.40 9.04
C VAL A 88 -2.36 3.42 9.97
N TYR A 89 -2.61 3.51 11.27
CA TYR A 89 -1.67 3.15 12.33
C TYR A 89 -2.08 1.80 12.89
N ASP A 90 -1.17 0.82 12.85
CA ASP A 90 -1.38 -0.50 13.42
C ASP A 90 -0.69 -0.57 14.79
N VAL A 91 -1.51 -0.57 15.85
CA VAL A 91 -1.06 -0.64 17.24
C VAL A 91 -0.23 -1.89 17.54
N LYS A 92 -0.43 -3.00 16.82
CA LYS A 92 0.30 -4.25 17.07
C LYS A 92 1.73 -4.18 16.57
N SER A 93 1.94 -3.55 15.42
CA SER A 93 3.28 -3.34 14.86
C SER A 93 3.90 -2.03 15.30
N GLY A 94 3.11 -1.12 15.90
CA GLY A 94 3.54 0.23 16.24
C GLY A 94 3.94 1.01 14.99
N SER A 95 3.27 0.80 13.84
CA SER A 95 3.69 1.39 12.57
C SER A 95 2.53 1.97 11.76
N SER A 96 2.83 3.01 10.99
CA SER A 96 1.89 3.68 10.11
C SER A 96 2.21 3.44 8.64
N SER A 97 1.16 3.15 7.86
CA SER A 97 1.30 2.82 6.44
C SER A 97 0.06 3.17 5.65
N ILE A 98 0.24 3.31 4.34
CA ILE A 98 -0.84 3.37 3.37
C ILE A 98 -1.19 1.94 2.95
N ILE A 99 -2.47 1.64 2.85
CA ILE A 99 -2.97 0.41 2.25
C ILE A 99 -3.83 0.77 1.05
N VAL A 100 -3.51 0.20 -0.11
CA VAL A 100 -4.37 0.23 -1.29
C VAL A 100 -4.93 -1.17 -1.44
N ARG A 101 -6.25 -1.34 -1.36
CA ARG A 101 -6.90 -2.65 -1.47
C ARG A 101 -7.83 -2.67 -2.67
N TYR A 102 -7.69 -3.67 -3.53
CA TYR A 102 -8.50 -3.79 -4.73
C TYR A 102 -9.74 -4.63 -4.46
N VAL A 103 -10.91 -4.17 -4.91
CA VAL A 103 -12.13 -5.00 -4.84
C VAL A 103 -11.90 -6.31 -5.58
N LYS A 104 -12.44 -7.41 -5.05
CA LYS A 104 -12.48 -8.67 -5.80
C LYS A 104 -13.44 -8.44 -6.97
N SER A 105 -12.91 -8.40 -8.18
CA SER A 105 -13.77 -8.33 -9.36
C SER A 105 -14.43 -9.70 -9.49
N ASP A 106 -15.70 -9.80 -9.12
CA ASP A 106 -16.55 -10.94 -9.49
C ASP A 106 -17.00 -10.82 -10.96
N ALA A 107 -16.49 -9.84 -11.71
CA ALA A 107 -16.79 -9.71 -13.12
C ALA A 107 -16.21 -10.91 -13.86
N ALA A 108 -17.10 -11.78 -14.33
CA ALA A 108 -16.79 -12.82 -15.30
C ALA A 108 -15.93 -12.19 -16.43
N PRO A 109 -14.91 -12.92 -16.94
CA PRO A 109 -14.15 -12.42 -18.08
C PRO A 109 -15.14 -12.07 -19.18
N CYS A 110 -15.06 -10.82 -19.67
CA CYS A 110 -15.85 -10.36 -20.79
C CYS A 110 -15.58 -11.34 -21.94
N ARG A 111 -16.55 -12.23 -22.24
CA ARG A 111 -16.43 -13.17 -23.34
C ARG A 111 -16.45 -12.33 -24.61
N VAL A 112 -15.28 -12.07 -25.18
CA VAL A 112 -15.18 -11.59 -26.55
C VAL A 112 -15.80 -12.70 -27.39
N GLY A 113 -17.01 -12.45 -27.89
CA GLY A 113 -17.66 -13.35 -28.83
C GLY A 113 -16.72 -13.55 -30.00
N SER A 114 -16.22 -14.76 -30.19
CA SER A 114 -15.60 -15.14 -31.45
C SER A 114 -16.71 -15.12 -32.50
N SER A 115 -16.78 -14.05 -33.28
CA SER A 115 -17.42 -14.08 -34.59
C SER A 115 -16.54 -14.96 -35.48
N ALA A 116 -16.89 -16.22 -35.61
CA ALA A 116 -16.42 -17.04 -36.71
C ALA A 116 -17.00 -16.46 -38.01
N SER A 117 -16.14 -16.20 -38.99
CA SER A 117 -16.48 -16.05 -40.40
C SER A 117 -15.75 -17.13 -41.16
#